data_AF-A0A1Y2VA87-F1
#
_entry.id   AF-A0A1Y2VA87-F1
#
_cell.length_a   1.000
_cell.length_b   1.000
_cell.length_c   1.000
_cell.angle_alpha   90.00
_cell.angle_beta   90.00
_cell.angle_gamma   90.00
#
_symmetry.space_group_name_H-M   'P 1'
#
loop_
_entity.id
_entity.type
_entity.pdbx_description
1 polymer ?
#
loop_
_entity_poly.entity_id
_entity_poly.type
_entity_poly.pdbx_seq_one_letter_code
_entity_poly.pdbx_strand_id
1 'polypeptide(L)'
;MILQNGQVRITNYPDTRINISSYDFQTYDANATELSYKGRWDSKKVSWWSAPGLVFGFTGDTVAITFGELTVDTTLIGYRIGGMDWSFTNVTAGATHLLVSRETPGVNETYPVSPLTFELRVTNWAYGVQIDKIHLAAGEKLVKIPPFKRSIEFIGDSLSAGMYTSYEGLSSFAYGVGAGFGDTEWSVTAYPGICVSDQNCWGNPRGQVHQWFYTSDTSWRAAQIWGDDPEPWDFEKQETTPDIVIINLGTNDNNAANNVSTATYVDAYTKLIQGVHGKYPEAQVIVMQLWMGFYAYGNSYQQSQGYEQELKDIVSYFNSDAYLSAPTIWEGTTNTTTTLDTPSESFVHYFSTKGIMQHNDIGPQWHPTDVGAIKVASHLIQFIKMAFGWDLVATGPEIFHDTLYWNDEQNY
;
A
#
# COMPACT_ATOMS: atom_id res chain seq x y z
N MET A 1 9.89 14.91 -12.18
CA MET A 1 9.03 16.07 -12.46
C MET A 1 7.63 15.53 -12.72
N ILE A 2 6.68 15.80 -11.83
CA ILE A 2 5.28 15.40 -12.02
C ILE A 2 4.62 16.48 -12.86
N LEU A 3 3.81 16.08 -13.84
CA LEU A 3 3.07 17.01 -14.68
C LEU A 3 1.60 17.01 -14.27
N GLN A 4 1.05 18.18 -13.98
CA GLN A 4 -0.38 18.39 -13.76
C GLN A 4 -0.92 19.17 -14.97
N ASN A 5 -1.78 18.53 -15.78
CA ASN A 5 -2.32 19.13 -17.00
C ASN A 5 -1.26 19.74 -17.95
N GLY A 6 -0.12 19.04 -18.10
CA GLY A 6 0.98 19.48 -18.97
C GLY A 6 1.86 20.58 -18.38
N GLN A 7 1.63 21.01 -17.14
CA GLN A 7 2.47 21.94 -16.41
C GLN A 7 3.29 21.22 -15.34
N VAL A 8 4.49 21.72 -15.06
CA VAL A 8 5.32 21.21 -13.96
C VAL A 8 4.59 21.45 -12.65
N ARG A 9 4.24 20.37 -11.95
CA ARG A 9 3.77 20.47 -10.58
C ARG A 9 4.91 21.03 -9.72
N ILE A 10 4.63 22.08 -8.97
CA ILE A 10 5.59 22.61 -7.99
C ILE A 10 5.68 21.58 -6.86
N THR A 11 6.79 20.86 -6.79
CA THR A 11 7.08 19.87 -5.73
C THR A 11 8.07 20.43 -4.71
N ASN A 12 7.99 21.73 -4.42
CA ASN A 12 8.85 22.38 -3.44
C ASN A 12 8.20 22.25 -2.05
N TYR A 13 8.46 21.13 -1.39
CA TYR A 13 7.97 20.88 -0.05
C TYR A 13 8.82 21.60 1.01
N PRO A 14 8.23 22.03 2.13
CA PRO A 14 8.99 22.63 3.23
C PRO A 14 10.13 21.73 3.71
N ASP A 15 11.29 22.34 4.00
CA ASP A 15 12.37 21.68 4.73
C ASP A 15 12.03 21.68 6.21
N THR A 16 11.73 20.51 6.74
CA THR A 16 11.32 20.31 8.14
C THR A 16 12.48 19.93 9.06
N ARG A 17 13.72 19.91 8.55
CA ARG A 17 14.90 19.57 9.34
C ARG A 17 15.14 20.60 10.45
N ILE A 18 15.49 20.10 11.62
CA ILE A 18 15.82 20.92 12.78
C ILE A 18 17.17 20.52 13.35
N ASN A 19 17.81 21.47 14.05
CA ASN A 19 18.85 21.12 15.00
C ASN A 19 18.19 20.67 16.30
N ILE A 20 18.27 19.37 16.61
CA ILE A 20 17.66 18.78 17.80
C ILE A 20 18.12 19.44 19.11
N SER A 21 19.35 19.98 19.18
CA SER A 21 19.86 20.67 20.37
C SER A 21 19.13 21.98 20.70
N SER A 22 18.32 22.49 19.77
CA SER A 22 17.53 23.71 19.97
C SER A 22 16.19 23.45 20.66
N TYR A 23 15.88 22.19 20.98
CA TYR A 23 14.61 21.75 21.54
C TYR A 23 14.83 20.96 22.83
N ASP A 24 13.87 21.03 23.74
CA ASP A 24 13.80 20.20 24.93
C ASP A 24 12.79 19.07 24.68
N PHE A 25 13.30 17.88 24.35
CA PHE A 25 12.49 16.75 23.92
C PHE A 25 12.49 15.59 24.92
N GLN A 26 11.31 15.00 25.09
CA GLN A 26 11.17 13.63 25.54
C GLN A 26 11.28 12.68 24.34
N THR A 27 12.26 11.76 24.38
CA THR A 27 12.61 10.89 23.25
C THR A 27 12.19 9.45 23.52
N TYR A 28 11.64 8.82 22.50
CA TYR A 28 11.18 7.43 22.49
C TYR A 28 11.91 6.63 21.41
N ASP A 29 12.26 5.40 21.74
CA ASP A 29 12.88 4.47 20.80
C ASP A 29 11.87 3.97 19.76
N ALA A 30 12.34 3.61 18.56
CA ALA A 30 11.51 3.03 17.49
C ALA A 30 10.84 1.67 17.84
N ASN A 31 11.10 1.11 19.02
CA ASN A 31 10.40 -0.07 19.55
C ASN A 31 9.40 0.28 20.66
N ALA A 32 9.11 1.55 20.91
CA ALA A 32 8.09 1.98 21.85
C ALA A 32 6.74 1.32 21.50
N THR A 33 6.09 0.76 22.52
CA THR A 33 4.88 -0.07 22.37
C THR A 33 3.66 0.68 21.85
N GLU A 34 3.69 2.01 22.00
CA GLU A 34 2.68 2.96 21.56
C GLU A 34 2.66 3.14 20.04
N LEU A 35 3.77 2.82 19.37
CA LEU A 35 3.92 2.96 17.92
C LEU A 35 3.21 1.82 17.20
N SER A 36 2.39 2.17 16.20
CA SER A 36 1.78 1.24 15.27
C SER A 36 2.42 1.40 13.89
N TYR A 37 3.23 0.41 13.52
CA TYR A 37 3.84 0.31 12.20
C TYR A 37 2.84 -0.30 11.23
N LYS A 38 2.46 0.46 10.19
CA LYS A 38 1.49 0.06 9.17
C LYS A 38 2.24 -0.45 7.93
N GLY A 39 1.84 -1.61 7.41
CA GLY A 39 2.61 -2.33 6.40
C GLY A 39 3.79 -3.11 7.00
N ARG A 40 4.73 -3.54 6.16
CA ARG A 40 5.84 -4.40 6.59
C ARG A 40 7.08 -3.58 6.93
N TRP A 41 7.58 -3.80 8.13
CA TRP A 41 8.78 -3.16 8.66
C TRP A 41 9.70 -4.23 9.24
N ASP A 42 10.99 -4.15 8.95
CA ASP A 42 11.97 -5.14 9.41
C ASP A 42 12.38 -4.95 10.88
N SER A 43 13.25 -5.85 11.33
CA SER A 43 13.84 -5.78 12.67
C SER A 43 14.64 -4.50 12.93
N LYS A 44 15.12 -3.82 11.87
CA LYS A 44 15.84 -2.54 11.89
C LYS A 44 14.91 -1.32 11.78
N LYS A 45 13.59 -1.53 11.74
CA LYS A 45 12.55 -0.50 11.53
C LYS A 45 12.69 0.25 10.22
N VAL A 46 13.07 -0.48 9.18
CA VAL A 46 13.09 -0.06 7.78
C VAL A 46 11.84 -0.59 7.07
N SER A 47 11.26 0.23 6.19
CA SER A 47 10.25 -0.21 5.22
C SER A 47 10.68 0.09 3.78
N TRP A 48 10.09 -0.64 2.83
CA TRP A 48 10.39 -0.60 1.40
C TRP A 48 9.17 -0.60 0.47
N TRP A 49 8.08 -1.22 0.94
CA TRP A 49 6.85 -1.35 0.17
C TRP A 49 6.17 0.00 -0.06
N SER A 50 5.08 0.01 -0.83
CA SER A 50 4.32 1.22 -1.10
C SER A 50 3.46 1.64 0.11
N ALA A 51 3.40 2.95 0.37
CA ALA A 51 2.59 3.56 1.44
C ALA A 51 2.71 2.95 2.86
N PRO A 52 3.89 2.51 3.32
CA PRO A 52 4.06 2.08 4.71
C PRO A 52 3.86 3.27 5.62
N GLY A 53 3.38 3.00 6.83
CA GLY A 53 3.01 4.06 7.75
C GLY A 53 3.49 3.87 9.17
N LEU A 54 3.40 4.97 9.92
CA LEU A 54 3.60 5.03 11.35
C LEU A 54 2.44 5.81 11.95
N VAL A 55 1.76 5.21 12.93
CA VAL A 55 0.61 5.81 13.62
C VAL A 55 0.83 5.73 15.12
N PHE A 56 0.56 6.83 15.83
CA PHE A 56 0.52 6.87 17.29
C PHE A 56 -0.28 8.09 17.76
N GLY A 57 -0.83 8.02 18.97
CA GLY A 57 -1.39 9.18 19.66
C GLY A 57 -0.30 9.91 20.43
N PHE A 58 -0.50 11.20 20.68
CA PHE A 58 0.43 11.99 21.48
C PHE A 58 -0.29 13.04 22.33
N THR A 59 0.38 13.52 23.37
CA THR A 59 -0.01 14.71 24.13
C THR A 59 0.88 15.90 23.76
N GLY A 60 0.40 17.11 24.02
CA GLY A 60 1.09 18.34 23.65
C GLY A 60 0.91 18.70 22.17
N ASP A 61 1.81 19.53 21.65
CA ASP A 61 1.68 20.17 20.33
C ASP A 61 2.90 19.94 19.42
N THR A 62 3.80 19.03 19.81
CA THR A 62 5.10 18.90 19.18
C THR A 62 5.42 17.43 18.90
N VAL A 63 5.67 17.11 17.62
CA VAL A 63 6.13 15.80 17.17
C VAL A 63 7.29 16.00 16.20
N ALA A 64 8.44 15.40 16.52
CA ALA A 64 9.56 15.28 15.61
C ALA A 64 10.00 13.83 15.49
N ILE A 65 10.56 13.47 14.33
CA ILE A 65 11.03 12.12 14.04
C ILE A 65 12.48 12.20 13.58
N THR A 66 13.35 11.37 14.16
CA THR A 66 14.68 11.12 13.63
C THR A 66 14.62 9.93 12.70
N PHE A 67 15.01 10.15 11.45
CA PHE A 67 15.12 9.12 10.43
C PHE A 67 16.53 8.52 10.46
N GLY A 68 16.63 7.20 10.53
CA GLY A 68 17.92 6.51 10.63
C GLY A 68 18.72 6.53 9.32
N GLU A 69 20.00 6.14 9.41
CA GLU A 69 20.97 6.13 8.30
C GLU A 69 20.57 5.20 7.14
N LEU A 70 19.67 4.24 7.37
CA LEU A 70 19.19 3.37 6.29
C LEU A 70 18.11 4.05 5.43
N THR A 71 17.65 5.25 5.78
CA THR A 71 16.70 6.05 4.98
C THR A 71 17.32 6.47 3.66
N VAL A 72 16.53 6.49 2.59
CA VAL A 72 16.97 7.09 1.32
C VAL A 72 16.75 8.60 1.38
N ASP A 73 17.82 9.39 1.20
CA ASP A 73 17.69 10.84 1.08
C ASP A 73 16.68 11.22 0.01
N THR A 74 15.90 12.27 0.27
CA THR A 74 14.83 12.77 -0.60
C THR A 74 13.58 11.90 -0.68
N THR A 75 13.45 10.88 0.19
CA THR A 75 12.18 10.14 0.34
C THR A 75 11.08 11.11 0.76
N LEU A 76 10.01 11.16 0.00
CA LEU A 76 8.84 11.96 0.30
C LEU A 76 7.92 11.21 1.28
N ILE A 77 7.52 11.90 2.33
CA ILE A 77 6.48 11.44 3.25
C ILE A 77 5.27 12.37 3.17
N GLY A 78 4.08 11.79 3.32
CA GLY A 78 2.88 12.50 3.72
C GLY A 78 2.67 12.30 5.23
N TYR A 79 2.31 13.36 5.95
CA TYR A 79 1.99 13.29 7.37
C TYR A 79 0.82 14.20 7.73
N ARG A 80 0.10 13.86 8.80
CA ARG A 80 -1.03 14.65 9.30
C ARG A 80 -1.31 14.34 10.77
N ILE A 81 -2.21 15.13 11.34
CA ILE A 81 -2.79 14.88 12.66
C ILE A 81 -4.31 14.74 12.59
N GLY A 82 -4.86 13.82 13.38
CA GLY A 82 -6.27 13.46 13.39
C GLY A 82 -6.76 13.05 12.00
N GLY A 83 -7.60 13.89 11.39
CA GLY A 83 -8.08 13.76 10.02
C GLY A 83 -7.82 15.02 9.18
N MET A 84 -6.83 15.84 9.55
CA MET A 84 -6.50 17.05 8.80
C MET A 84 -5.88 16.69 7.43
N ASP A 85 -5.76 17.70 6.57
CA ASP A 85 -5.12 17.57 5.27
C ASP A 85 -3.67 17.09 5.39
N TRP A 86 -3.21 16.38 4.37
CA TRP A 86 -1.85 15.90 4.28
C TRP A 86 -0.87 17.06 4.12
N SER A 87 0.18 17.02 4.93
CA SER A 87 1.40 17.81 4.73
C SER A 87 2.50 16.93 4.18
N PHE A 88 3.41 17.50 3.41
CA PHE A 88 4.47 16.75 2.73
C PHE A 88 5.84 17.34 3.00
N THR A 89 6.85 16.48 3.11
CA THR A 89 8.26 16.89 3.23
C THR A 89 9.20 15.78 2.76
N ASN A 90 10.36 16.17 2.23
CA ASN A 90 11.41 15.23 1.90
C ASN A 90 12.27 14.96 3.15
N VAL A 91 12.44 13.70 3.51
CA VAL A 91 13.24 13.31 4.67
C VAL A 91 14.70 13.02 4.29
N THR A 92 15.60 13.23 5.25
CA THR A 92 17.05 13.04 5.10
C THR A 92 17.54 11.96 6.07
N ALA A 93 18.43 11.10 5.61
CA ALA A 93 19.06 10.09 6.44
C ALA A 93 19.83 10.72 7.62
N GLY A 94 19.67 10.13 8.81
CA GLY A 94 20.31 10.59 10.04
C GLY A 94 19.76 11.91 10.61
N ALA A 95 18.78 12.55 9.95
CA ALA A 95 18.28 13.86 10.35
C ALA A 95 17.00 13.79 11.20
N THR A 96 16.82 14.78 12.07
CA THR A 96 15.58 15.02 12.82
C THR A 96 14.70 16.03 12.07
N HIS A 97 13.44 15.67 11.86
CA HIS A 97 12.43 16.50 11.21
C HIS A 97 11.31 16.86 12.18
N LEU A 98 11.00 18.15 12.32
CA LEU A 98 9.84 18.63 13.07
C LEU A 98 8.59 18.58 12.18
N LEU A 99 7.65 17.71 12.52
CA LEU A 99 6.47 17.42 11.69
C LEU A 99 5.20 18.03 12.29
N VAL A 100 5.13 18.21 13.61
CA VAL A 100 4.03 18.90 14.28
C VAL A 100 4.61 19.96 15.21
N SER A 101 4.04 21.15 15.17
CA SER A 101 4.30 22.26 16.09
C SER A 101 2.99 22.94 16.49
N ARG A 102 3.05 23.92 17.40
CA ARG A 102 1.88 24.73 17.81
C ARG A 102 1.19 25.47 16.65
N GLU A 103 1.91 25.66 15.54
CA GLU A 103 1.39 26.29 14.32
C GLU A 103 0.69 25.29 13.38
N THR A 104 0.82 23.98 13.63
CA THR A 104 0.15 22.94 12.84
C THR A 104 -1.37 23.06 12.99
N PRO A 105 -2.13 23.18 11.88
CA PRO A 105 -3.59 23.25 11.94
C PRO A 105 -4.20 22.04 12.65
N GLY A 106 -5.12 22.30 13.59
CA GLY A 106 -5.82 21.25 14.35
C GLY A 106 -5.09 20.75 15.61
N VAL A 107 -3.85 21.17 15.87
CA VAL A 107 -3.06 20.62 17.00
C VAL A 107 -3.62 20.95 18.38
N ASN A 108 -4.30 22.09 18.51
CA ASN A 108 -4.94 22.52 19.76
C ASN A 108 -6.40 22.05 19.88
N GLU A 109 -6.90 21.31 18.88
CA GLU A 109 -8.28 20.80 18.88
C GLU A 109 -8.35 19.46 19.61
N THR A 110 -9.43 19.25 20.35
CA THR A 110 -9.66 18.01 21.13
C THR A 110 -10.83 17.17 20.61
N TYR A 111 -11.42 17.56 19.47
CA TYR A 111 -12.58 16.94 18.83
C TYR A 111 -12.44 17.06 17.31
N PRO A 112 -12.92 16.09 16.49
CA PRO A 112 -13.60 14.83 16.87
C PRO A 112 -12.66 13.71 17.28
N VAL A 113 -11.34 13.85 17.06
CA VAL A 113 -10.36 12.81 17.33
C VAL A 113 -9.66 13.08 18.66
N SER A 114 -9.75 12.14 19.60
CA SER A 114 -9.05 12.19 20.89
C SER A 114 -8.71 10.76 21.35
N PRO A 115 -7.45 10.44 21.73
CA PRO A 115 -6.27 11.31 21.71
C PRO A 115 -5.94 11.79 20.29
N LEU A 116 -5.21 12.91 20.17
CA LEU A 116 -4.78 13.42 18.88
C LEU A 116 -3.79 12.41 18.27
N THR A 117 -4.10 11.94 17.06
CA THR A 117 -3.33 10.90 16.37
C THR A 117 -2.40 11.54 15.35
N PHE A 118 -1.12 11.18 15.37
CA PHE A 118 -0.20 11.45 14.27
C PHE A 118 -0.21 10.26 13.30
N GLU A 119 -0.29 10.55 12.00
CA GLU A 119 -0.11 9.55 10.94
C GLU A 119 0.97 10.05 9.96
N LEU A 120 1.90 9.16 9.65
CA LEU A 120 2.86 9.30 8.56
C LEU A 120 2.70 8.15 7.58
N ARG A 121 2.85 8.45 6.28
CA ARG A 121 2.91 7.48 5.18
C ARG A 121 4.05 7.85 4.23
N VAL A 122 4.85 6.87 3.82
CA VAL A 122 5.88 7.07 2.79
C VAL A 122 5.19 7.04 1.42
N THR A 123 5.27 8.12 0.65
CA THR A 123 4.61 8.15 -0.66
C THR A 123 5.32 7.25 -1.65
N ASN A 124 6.66 7.23 -1.60
CA ASN A 124 7.47 6.57 -2.60
C ASN A 124 7.51 5.05 -2.46
N TRP A 125 7.47 4.36 -3.60
CA TRP A 125 7.82 2.94 -3.70
C TRP A 125 9.33 2.80 -3.99
N ALA A 126 9.96 1.69 -3.59
CA ALA A 126 11.41 1.41 -3.68
C ALA A 126 12.34 2.36 -2.91
N TYR A 127 11.92 3.58 -2.62
CA TYR A 127 12.51 4.43 -1.58
C TYR A 127 11.90 4.04 -0.24
N GLY A 128 12.49 4.52 0.84
CA GLY A 128 11.96 4.17 2.15
C GLY A 128 12.71 4.83 3.28
N VAL A 129 12.12 4.68 4.44
CA VAL A 129 12.57 5.33 5.66
C VAL A 129 12.97 4.28 6.69
N GLN A 130 13.87 4.68 7.58
CA GLN A 130 14.12 4.00 8.84
C GLN A 130 13.63 4.90 9.96
N ILE A 131 12.78 4.40 10.85
CA ILE A 131 12.43 5.14 12.07
C ILE A 131 13.50 4.84 13.13
N ASP A 132 14.22 5.86 13.60
CA ASP A 132 15.19 5.71 14.69
C ASP A 132 14.57 6.15 16.03
N LYS A 133 14.08 7.39 16.10
CA LYS A 133 13.50 7.98 17.31
C LYS A 133 12.25 8.80 17.03
N ILE A 134 11.35 8.84 18.01
CA ILE A 134 10.24 9.78 18.08
C ILE A 134 10.50 10.76 19.22
N HIS A 135 10.25 12.05 18.98
CA HIS A 135 10.47 13.11 19.95
C HIS A 135 9.17 13.88 20.15
N LEU A 136 8.77 14.03 21.41
CA LEU A 136 7.73 14.94 21.85
C LEU A 136 8.35 16.05 22.71
N ALA A 137 7.62 17.14 22.96
CA ALA A 137 8.06 18.13 23.94
C ALA A 137 8.27 17.49 25.33
N ALA A 138 9.19 18.06 26.13
CA ALA A 138 9.50 17.55 27.46
C ALA A 138 8.23 17.39 28.33
N GLY A 139 8.03 16.18 28.89
CA GLY A 139 6.88 15.85 29.73
C GLY A 139 5.68 15.27 28.98
N GLU A 140 5.67 15.34 27.64
CA GLU A 140 4.61 14.81 26.80
C GLU A 140 4.78 13.31 26.50
N LYS A 141 3.66 12.66 26.16
CA LYS A 141 3.55 11.20 26.13
C LYS A 141 3.06 10.68 24.80
N LEU A 142 3.66 9.57 24.36
CA LEU A 142 3.05 8.71 23.36
C LEU A 142 1.82 8.02 23.94
N VAL A 143 0.84 7.76 23.08
CA VAL A 143 -0.40 7.06 23.42
C VAL A 143 -0.64 6.00 22.36
N LYS A 144 -0.84 4.74 22.77
CA LYS A 144 -1.19 3.67 21.83
C LYS A 144 -2.59 3.91 21.26
N ILE A 145 -2.70 3.90 19.94
CA ILE A 145 -3.98 3.87 19.24
C ILE A 145 -4.37 2.41 19.00
N PRO A 146 -5.54 1.94 19.46
CA PRO A 146 -6.04 0.62 19.10
C PRO A 146 -6.21 0.52 17.58
N PRO A 147 -5.84 -0.60 16.95
CA PRO A 147 -6.06 -0.77 15.52
C PRO A 147 -7.56 -0.83 15.23
N PHE A 148 -7.92 -0.48 14.00
CA PHE A 148 -9.28 -0.71 13.53
C PHE A 148 -9.58 -2.20 13.40
N LYS A 149 -10.87 -2.55 13.45
CA LYS A 149 -11.33 -3.95 13.40
C LYS A 149 -11.37 -4.54 11.99
N ARG A 150 -11.42 -3.67 10.98
CA ARG A 150 -11.42 -4.05 9.57
C ARG A 150 -10.01 -3.92 9.03
N SER A 151 -9.56 -4.87 8.22
CA SER A 151 -8.22 -4.83 7.64
C SER A 151 -8.17 -5.32 6.19
N ILE A 152 -7.43 -4.61 5.33
CA ILE A 152 -7.23 -4.96 3.92
C ILE A 152 -5.73 -5.03 3.59
N GLU A 153 -5.25 -6.13 2.99
CA GLU A 153 -3.91 -6.19 2.38
C GLU A 153 -4.02 -6.16 0.85
N PHE A 154 -3.25 -5.29 0.21
CA PHE A 154 -3.08 -5.27 -1.23
C PHE A 154 -1.76 -5.96 -1.60
N ILE A 155 -1.82 -6.92 -2.52
CA ILE A 155 -0.65 -7.58 -3.10
C ILE A 155 -0.60 -7.20 -4.58
N GLY A 156 0.50 -6.58 -5.02
CA GLY A 156 0.49 -5.93 -6.32
C GLY A 156 1.83 -5.70 -7.00
N ASP A 157 1.75 -5.09 -8.18
CA ASP A 157 2.87 -4.57 -8.95
C ASP A 157 2.90 -3.02 -8.95
N SER A 158 3.40 -2.40 -10.02
CA SER A 158 3.47 -0.95 -10.18
C SER A 158 2.11 -0.26 -10.11
N LEU A 159 1.04 -0.93 -10.53
CA LEU A 159 -0.30 -0.37 -10.58
C LEU A 159 -0.85 -0.16 -9.16
N SER A 160 -0.62 -1.13 -8.27
CA SER A 160 -1.00 -1.06 -6.86
C SER A 160 -0.06 -0.18 -6.06
N ALA A 161 1.23 -0.14 -6.43
CA ALA A 161 2.21 0.74 -5.81
C ALA A 161 1.98 2.23 -6.12
N GLY A 162 1.10 2.54 -7.08
CA GLY A 162 0.76 3.90 -7.50
C GLY A 162 1.78 4.54 -8.43
N MET A 163 2.61 3.76 -9.11
CA MET A 163 3.64 4.29 -10.01
C MET A 163 3.04 5.29 -11.01
N TYR A 164 3.62 6.49 -11.05
CA TYR A 164 3.19 7.65 -11.85
C TYR A 164 1.93 8.39 -11.43
N THR A 165 1.23 7.95 -10.38
CA THR A 165 0.23 8.81 -9.72
C THR A 165 0.91 9.95 -8.96
N SER A 166 0.19 11.03 -8.73
CA SER A 166 0.72 12.30 -8.21
C SER A 166 1.47 12.20 -6.89
N TYR A 167 1.09 11.28 -6.01
CA TYR A 167 1.79 10.97 -4.76
C TYR A 167 2.09 9.48 -4.60
N GLU A 168 2.30 8.80 -5.72
CA GLU A 168 2.64 7.38 -5.77
C GLU A 168 1.73 6.52 -4.88
N GLY A 169 2.23 5.91 -3.80
CA GLY A 169 1.43 5.10 -2.90
C GLY A 169 0.19 5.84 -2.36
N LEU A 170 0.31 7.13 -2.02
CA LEU A 170 -0.78 7.98 -1.50
C LEU A 170 -1.70 8.57 -2.58
N SER A 171 -1.53 8.20 -3.84
CA SER A 171 -2.51 8.47 -4.90
C SER A 171 -2.89 7.22 -5.69
N SER A 172 -2.46 6.05 -5.20
CA SER A 172 -2.84 4.76 -5.75
C SER A 172 -4.32 4.43 -5.49
N PHE A 173 -4.87 3.52 -6.29
CA PHE A 173 -6.21 2.99 -6.01
C PHE A 173 -6.23 2.19 -4.70
N ALA A 174 -5.12 1.54 -4.33
CA ALA A 174 -5.00 0.75 -3.12
C ALA A 174 -5.17 1.63 -1.87
N TYR A 175 -4.47 2.76 -1.84
CA TYR A 175 -4.66 3.79 -0.83
C TYR A 175 -6.11 4.32 -0.82
N GLY A 176 -6.64 4.65 -2.01
CA GLY A 176 -8.01 5.15 -2.13
C GLY A 176 -9.07 4.22 -1.54
N VAL A 177 -8.89 2.90 -1.70
CA VAL A 177 -9.77 1.89 -1.10
C VAL A 177 -9.54 1.80 0.39
N GLY A 178 -8.29 1.61 0.83
CA GLY A 178 -7.95 1.44 2.25
C GLY A 178 -8.39 2.62 3.11
N ALA A 179 -8.08 3.84 2.69
CA ALA A 179 -8.47 5.05 3.40
C ALA A 179 -9.94 5.42 3.18
N GLY A 180 -10.50 5.16 1.99
CA GLY A 180 -11.87 5.54 1.62
C GLY A 180 -12.97 4.77 2.34
N PHE A 181 -12.68 3.60 2.93
CA PHE A 181 -13.64 2.91 3.80
C PHE A 181 -13.86 3.63 5.13
N GLY A 182 -12.83 4.29 5.66
CA GLY A 182 -12.79 4.74 7.06
C GLY A 182 -12.72 3.56 8.02
N ASP A 183 -12.26 3.81 9.25
CA ASP A 183 -12.10 2.81 10.33
C ASP A 183 -11.60 1.43 9.85
N THR A 184 -10.59 1.44 8.99
CA THR A 184 -10.04 0.26 8.30
C THR A 184 -8.52 0.35 8.26
N GLU A 185 -7.86 -0.68 8.76
CA GLU A 185 -6.43 -0.89 8.59
C GLU A 185 -6.13 -1.30 7.15
N TRP A 186 -4.98 -0.88 6.63
CA TRP A 186 -4.57 -1.27 5.29
C TRP A 186 -3.07 -1.25 5.09
N SER A 187 -2.59 -2.11 4.19
CA SER A 187 -1.20 -2.20 3.77
C SER A 187 -1.08 -2.54 2.29
N VAL A 188 0.01 -2.10 1.64
CA VAL A 188 0.24 -2.29 0.20
C VAL A 188 1.59 -2.97 -0.02
N THR A 189 1.58 -4.29 -0.14
CA THR A 189 2.74 -5.13 -0.48
C THR A 189 2.86 -5.18 -2.01
N ALA A 190 3.34 -4.09 -2.61
CA ALA A 190 3.44 -3.96 -4.06
C ALA A 190 4.76 -3.33 -4.51
N TYR A 191 5.29 -3.78 -5.65
CA TYR A 191 6.56 -3.30 -6.20
C TYR A 191 6.54 -3.21 -7.73
N PRO A 192 7.01 -2.12 -8.36
CA PRO A 192 6.99 -1.99 -9.81
C PRO A 192 7.75 -3.05 -10.61
N GLY A 193 7.13 -3.49 -11.71
CA GLY A 193 7.70 -4.47 -12.63
C GLY A 193 7.74 -5.91 -12.09
N ILE A 194 7.35 -6.14 -10.84
CA ILE A 194 7.36 -7.49 -10.27
C ILE A 194 6.32 -8.39 -10.95
N CYS A 195 6.69 -9.64 -11.20
CA CYS A 195 5.78 -10.68 -11.65
C CYS A 195 5.16 -11.42 -10.46
N VAL A 196 4.14 -12.23 -10.73
CA VAL A 196 3.68 -13.25 -9.77
C VAL A 196 4.68 -14.38 -9.72
N SER A 197 5.07 -14.85 -10.91
CA SER A 197 6.04 -15.93 -11.09
C SER A 197 7.39 -15.60 -10.46
N ASP A 198 7.95 -16.58 -9.74
CA ASP A 198 9.25 -16.43 -9.08
C ASP A 198 10.41 -16.53 -10.08
N GLN A 199 10.62 -15.46 -10.83
CA GLN A 199 11.70 -15.31 -11.79
C GLN A 199 12.07 -13.84 -11.95
N ASN A 200 13.13 -13.58 -12.72
CA ASN A 200 13.47 -12.21 -13.02
C ASN A 200 12.44 -11.55 -13.94
N CYS A 201 11.82 -10.47 -13.48
CA CYS A 201 10.95 -9.62 -14.28
C CYS A 201 11.34 -8.17 -14.14
N TRP A 202 11.72 -7.53 -15.26
CA TRP A 202 12.18 -6.13 -15.28
C TRP A 202 13.29 -5.80 -14.26
N GLY A 203 14.18 -6.77 -13.98
CA GLY A 203 15.26 -6.60 -13.02
C GLY A 203 14.90 -6.97 -11.57
N ASN A 204 13.64 -7.27 -11.27
CA ASN A 204 13.25 -7.85 -9.97
C ASN A 204 13.77 -9.27 -9.87
N PRO A 205 14.68 -9.63 -8.95
CA PRO A 205 15.25 -10.97 -8.87
C PRO A 205 14.23 -12.06 -8.51
N ARG A 206 13.14 -11.69 -7.81
CA ARG A 206 12.10 -12.61 -7.31
C ARG A 206 10.70 -12.11 -7.70
N GLY A 207 9.75 -13.04 -7.75
CA GLY A 207 8.32 -12.74 -7.97
C GLY A 207 7.54 -12.63 -6.66
N GLN A 208 6.31 -12.11 -6.73
CA GLN A 208 5.44 -11.95 -5.56
C GLN A 208 5.04 -13.27 -4.90
N VAL A 209 4.99 -14.39 -5.65
CA VAL A 209 4.78 -15.70 -5.02
C VAL A 209 5.87 -15.99 -3.99
N HIS A 210 7.11 -15.53 -4.19
CA HIS A 210 8.15 -15.58 -3.17
C HIS A 210 8.08 -14.36 -2.24
N GLN A 211 8.16 -13.15 -2.79
CA GLN A 211 8.43 -11.93 -2.02
C GLN A 211 7.32 -11.58 -1.01
N TRP A 212 6.07 -11.99 -1.26
CA TRP A 212 4.99 -11.81 -0.30
C TRP A 212 5.19 -12.58 1.02
N PHE A 213 6.14 -13.50 1.11
CA PHE A 213 6.54 -14.15 2.36
C PHE A 213 7.67 -13.44 3.12
N TYR A 214 8.19 -12.32 2.60
CA TYR A 214 9.36 -11.63 3.13
C TYR A 214 9.06 -10.18 3.51
N THR A 215 9.86 -9.66 4.44
CA THR A 215 9.63 -8.34 5.04
C THR A 215 10.09 -7.20 4.13
N SER A 216 11.23 -7.36 3.45
CA SER A 216 11.72 -6.38 2.47
C SER A 216 11.12 -6.61 1.08
N ASP A 217 11.23 -5.62 0.20
CA ASP A 217 10.96 -5.79 -1.23
C ASP A 217 12.17 -6.37 -1.99
N THR A 218 12.10 -6.36 -3.32
CA THR A 218 13.16 -6.80 -4.24
C THR A 218 14.10 -5.68 -4.68
N SER A 219 14.06 -4.51 -4.05
CA SER A 219 14.85 -3.35 -4.46
C SER A 219 16.35 -3.56 -4.26
N TRP A 220 17.16 -2.81 -5.01
CA TRP A 220 18.61 -2.79 -4.80
C TRP A 220 19.00 -2.43 -3.35
N ARG A 221 18.24 -1.53 -2.70
CA ARG A 221 18.45 -1.16 -1.29
C ARG A 221 18.17 -2.33 -0.35
N ALA A 222 17.09 -3.08 -0.57
CA ALA A 222 16.83 -4.30 0.19
C ALA A 222 18.01 -5.27 0.06
N ALA A 223 18.52 -5.49 -1.16
CA ALA A 223 19.69 -6.32 -1.40
C ALA A 223 20.98 -5.80 -0.74
N GLN A 224 21.16 -4.48 -0.57
CA GLN A 224 22.31 -3.95 0.18
C GLN A 224 22.26 -4.24 1.69
N ILE A 225 21.06 -4.24 2.27
CA ILE A 225 20.86 -4.43 3.71
C ILE A 225 20.85 -5.92 4.05
N TRP A 226 20.15 -6.72 3.24
CA TRP A 226 19.84 -8.13 3.53
C TRP A 226 20.52 -9.13 2.58
N GLY A 227 21.11 -8.68 1.47
CA GLY A 227 21.69 -9.57 0.47
C GLY A 227 20.65 -10.52 -0.11
N ASP A 228 21.01 -11.79 -0.21
CA ASP A 228 20.15 -12.88 -0.69
C ASP A 228 19.38 -13.58 0.46
N ASP A 229 19.45 -13.04 1.69
CA ASP A 229 18.80 -13.59 2.89
C ASP A 229 17.85 -12.55 3.53
N PRO A 230 16.79 -12.12 2.82
CA PRO A 230 15.80 -11.20 3.38
C PRO A 230 15.08 -11.83 4.57
N GLU A 231 14.76 -11.02 5.58
CA GLU A 231 13.99 -11.48 6.74
C GLU A 231 12.60 -11.98 6.31
N PRO A 232 12.20 -13.22 6.67
CA PRO A 232 10.83 -13.67 6.50
C PRO A 232 9.84 -12.74 7.20
N TRP A 233 8.67 -12.55 6.60
CA TRP A 233 7.59 -11.80 7.24
C TRP A 233 6.92 -12.64 8.33
N ASP A 234 6.85 -12.08 9.53
CA ASP A 234 6.24 -12.73 10.68
C ASP A 234 4.74 -12.41 10.72
N PHE A 235 3.96 -13.26 10.08
CA PHE A 235 2.50 -13.15 10.02
C PHE A 235 1.81 -13.21 11.40
N GLU A 236 2.46 -13.78 12.43
CA GLU A 236 1.89 -13.87 13.78
C GLU A 236 2.05 -12.57 14.59
N LYS A 237 2.96 -11.68 14.17
CA LYS A 237 3.23 -10.40 14.87
C LYS A 237 2.44 -9.21 14.32
N GLN A 238 1.54 -9.43 13.38
CA GLN A 238 0.68 -8.37 12.85
C GLN A 238 -0.29 -7.86 13.92
N GLU A 239 -0.54 -6.54 13.96
CA GLU A 239 -1.56 -5.97 14.85
C GLU A 239 -2.98 -6.41 14.46
N THR A 240 -3.19 -6.67 13.18
CA THR A 240 -4.46 -7.13 12.61
C THR A 240 -4.18 -8.14 11.51
N THR A 241 -5.03 -9.17 11.44
CA THR A 241 -5.10 -10.07 10.28
C THR A 241 -6.03 -9.45 9.23
N PRO A 242 -5.65 -9.42 7.93
CA PRO A 242 -6.52 -8.93 6.86
C PRO A 242 -7.81 -9.74 6.76
N ASP A 243 -8.95 -9.07 6.72
CA ASP A 243 -10.25 -9.67 6.38
C ASP A 243 -10.40 -9.82 4.86
N ILE A 244 -9.76 -8.93 4.10
CA ILE A 244 -9.78 -8.90 2.65
C ILE A 244 -8.35 -8.80 2.13
N VAL A 245 -7.99 -9.67 1.19
CA VAL A 245 -6.75 -9.57 0.42
C VAL A 245 -7.08 -9.28 -1.04
N ILE A 246 -6.51 -8.21 -1.58
CA ILE A 246 -6.77 -7.77 -2.96
C ILE A 246 -5.50 -7.98 -3.79
N ILE A 247 -5.60 -8.81 -4.82
CA ILE A 247 -4.47 -9.19 -5.67
C ILE A 247 -4.64 -8.56 -7.05
N ASN A 248 -3.72 -7.65 -7.40
CA ASN A 248 -3.64 -7.02 -8.72
C ASN A 248 -2.25 -7.22 -9.30
N LEU A 249 -2.11 -8.32 -10.02
CA LEU A 249 -0.83 -8.89 -10.42
C LEU A 249 -1.00 -9.71 -11.69
N GLY A 250 0.04 -9.79 -12.52
CA GLY A 250 0.04 -10.56 -13.77
C GLY A 250 0.24 -9.70 -15.02
N THR A 251 0.20 -8.38 -14.90
CA THR A 251 0.49 -7.44 -16.00
C THR A 251 1.91 -7.67 -16.54
N ASN A 252 2.88 -7.86 -15.65
CA ASN A 252 4.28 -8.12 -16.02
C ASN A 252 4.49 -9.54 -16.55
N ASP A 253 3.81 -10.54 -15.99
CA ASP A 253 3.84 -11.92 -16.49
C ASP A 253 3.29 -12.00 -17.92
N ASN A 254 2.22 -11.26 -18.21
CA ASN A 254 1.60 -11.23 -19.54
C ASN A 254 2.49 -10.52 -20.59
N ASN A 255 3.48 -9.74 -20.16
CA ASN A 255 4.38 -9.05 -21.07
C ASN A 255 5.42 -10.04 -21.64
N ALA A 256 5.41 -10.21 -22.96
CA ALA A 256 6.29 -11.14 -23.67
C ALA A 256 7.79 -10.89 -23.41
N ALA A 257 8.19 -9.68 -22.98
CA ALA A 257 9.59 -9.38 -22.63
C ALA A 257 10.10 -10.18 -21.44
N ASN A 258 9.22 -10.59 -20.52
CA ASN A 258 9.59 -11.41 -19.35
C ASN A 258 9.54 -12.92 -19.62
N ASN A 259 9.01 -13.33 -20.78
CA ASN A 259 8.97 -14.72 -21.22
C ASN A 259 8.35 -15.70 -20.19
N VAL A 260 7.34 -15.25 -19.45
CA VAL A 260 6.57 -16.09 -18.52
C VAL A 260 5.56 -16.90 -19.33
N SER A 261 5.55 -18.22 -19.15
CA SER A 261 4.53 -19.06 -19.78
C SER A 261 3.21 -18.94 -19.03
N THR A 262 2.07 -19.10 -19.73
CA THR A 262 0.75 -19.12 -19.08
C THR A 262 0.67 -20.17 -17.96
N ALA A 263 1.30 -21.35 -18.14
CA ALA A 263 1.32 -22.39 -17.11
C ALA A 263 2.10 -21.96 -15.86
N THR A 264 3.24 -21.30 -16.05
CA THR A 264 4.04 -20.72 -14.95
C THR A 264 3.26 -19.65 -14.20
N TYR A 265 2.56 -18.78 -14.93
CA TYR A 265 1.70 -17.75 -14.35
C TYR A 265 0.60 -18.37 -13.49
N VAL A 266 -0.16 -19.33 -14.04
CA VAL A 266 -1.25 -20.01 -13.32
C VAL A 266 -0.74 -20.71 -12.06
N ASP A 267 0.35 -21.47 -12.14
CA ASP A 267 0.95 -22.16 -10.98
C ASP A 267 1.36 -21.16 -9.88
N ALA A 268 2.05 -20.07 -10.25
CA ALA A 268 2.50 -19.08 -9.29
C ALA A 268 1.33 -18.32 -8.64
N TYR A 269 0.31 -17.95 -9.42
CA TYR A 269 -0.88 -17.27 -8.90
C TYR A 269 -1.69 -18.17 -7.98
N THR A 270 -1.85 -19.44 -8.35
CA THR A 270 -2.47 -20.45 -7.49
C THR A 270 -1.68 -20.55 -6.17
N LYS A 271 -0.35 -20.71 -6.21
CA LYS A 271 0.47 -20.77 -4.98
C LYS A 271 0.36 -19.51 -4.12
N LEU A 272 0.27 -18.33 -4.73
CA LEU A 272 0.09 -17.09 -3.99
C LEU A 272 -1.25 -17.10 -3.23
N ILE A 273 -2.37 -17.47 -3.86
CA ILE A 273 -3.67 -17.58 -3.19
C ILE A 273 -3.65 -18.70 -2.13
N GLN A 274 -2.99 -19.83 -2.38
CA GLN A 274 -2.80 -20.90 -1.40
C GLN A 274 -2.00 -20.42 -0.18
N GLY A 275 -1.01 -19.54 -0.40
CA GLY A 275 -0.25 -18.88 0.65
C GLY A 275 -1.11 -17.94 1.48
N VAL A 276 -1.91 -17.09 0.81
CA VAL A 276 -2.89 -16.22 1.47
C VAL A 276 -3.87 -17.02 2.31
N HIS A 277 -4.45 -18.08 1.76
CA HIS A 277 -5.39 -18.95 2.50
C HIS A 277 -4.71 -19.67 3.68
N GLY A 278 -3.42 -20.02 3.56
CA GLY A 278 -2.66 -20.62 4.66
C GLY A 278 -2.37 -19.67 5.80
N LYS A 279 -2.10 -18.38 5.52
CA LYS A 279 -1.79 -17.37 6.54
C LYS A 279 -3.03 -16.68 7.09
N TYR A 280 -4.03 -16.46 6.25
CA TYR A 280 -5.28 -15.76 6.57
C TYR A 280 -6.48 -16.63 6.14
N PRO A 281 -6.77 -17.72 6.88
CA PRO A 281 -7.78 -18.70 6.48
C PRO A 281 -9.20 -18.16 6.40
N GLU A 282 -9.50 -17.05 7.09
CA GLU A 282 -10.82 -16.40 7.08
C GLU A 282 -10.92 -15.26 6.06
N ALA A 283 -9.82 -14.87 5.41
CA ALA A 283 -9.79 -13.72 4.52
C ALA A 283 -10.52 -14.00 3.19
N GLN A 284 -11.28 -13.01 2.73
CA GLN A 284 -11.80 -13.00 1.37
C GLN A 284 -10.70 -12.52 0.42
N VAL A 285 -10.48 -13.22 -0.68
CA VAL A 285 -9.51 -12.85 -1.71
C VAL A 285 -10.22 -12.25 -2.91
N ILE A 286 -9.83 -11.03 -3.32
CA ILE A 286 -10.34 -10.39 -4.53
C ILE A 286 -9.24 -10.36 -5.58
N VAL A 287 -9.44 -11.10 -6.66
CA VAL A 287 -8.60 -11.12 -7.85
C VAL A 287 -9.06 -10.01 -8.80
N MET A 288 -8.17 -9.08 -9.10
CA MET A 288 -8.47 -7.97 -10.01
C MET A 288 -8.22 -8.35 -11.47
N GLN A 289 -9.08 -7.85 -12.36
CA GLN A 289 -8.82 -7.85 -13.80
C GLN A 289 -7.52 -7.09 -14.12
N LEU A 290 -6.66 -7.67 -14.97
CA LEU A 290 -5.42 -7.04 -15.43
C LEU A 290 -5.66 -5.79 -16.28
N TRP A 291 -4.73 -4.83 -16.18
CA TRP A 291 -4.78 -3.57 -16.92
C TRP A 291 -3.69 -3.54 -17.98
N MET A 292 -4.05 -3.90 -19.21
CA MET A 292 -3.12 -4.00 -20.34
C MET A 292 -3.16 -2.77 -21.28
N GLY A 293 -3.75 -1.67 -20.82
CA GLY A 293 -3.92 -0.43 -21.59
C GLY A 293 -5.05 -0.49 -22.63
N PHE A 294 -5.03 0.49 -23.54
CA PHE A 294 -6.01 0.66 -24.61
C PHE A 294 -5.30 0.88 -25.95
N TYR A 295 -5.89 0.43 -27.04
CA TYR A 295 -5.40 0.69 -28.40
C TYR A 295 -6.48 1.36 -29.24
N ALA A 296 -6.05 2.16 -30.22
CA ALA A 296 -6.96 2.76 -31.20
C ALA A 296 -7.54 1.66 -32.10
N TYR A 297 -8.86 1.64 -32.23
CA TYR A 297 -9.59 0.67 -33.03
C TYR A 297 -10.66 1.38 -33.87
N GLY A 298 -10.34 1.58 -35.16
CA GLY A 298 -11.19 2.37 -36.06
C GLY A 298 -11.33 3.81 -35.58
N ASN A 299 -12.58 4.25 -35.36
CA ASN A 299 -12.91 5.57 -34.83
C ASN A 299 -13.17 5.55 -33.30
N SER A 300 -12.66 4.55 -32.59
CA SER A 300 -12.83 4.37 -31.14
C SER A 300 -11.56 3.78 -30.50
N TYR A 301 -11.66 3.37 -29.24
CA TYR A 301 -10.62 2.69 -28.47
C TYR A 301 -11.14 1.37 -27.92
N GLN A 302 -10.28 0.36 -27.85
CA GLN A 302 -10.56 -0.92 -27.21
C GLN A 302 -9.55 -1.20 -26.11
N GLN A 303 -10.03 -1.84 -25.04
CA GLN A 303 -9.18 -2.27 -23.94
C GLN A 303 -8.43 -3.54 -24.35
N SER A 304 -7.11 -3.56 -24.13
CA SER A 304 -6.29 -4.76 -24.29
C SER A 304 -6.67 -5.80 -23.23
N GLN A 305 -6.72 -7.07 -23.62
CA GLN A 305 -6.96 -8.18 -22.70
C GLN A 305 -5.64 -8.85 -22.31
N GLY A 306 -5.56 -9.35 -21.07
CA GLY A 306 -4.48 -10.20 -20.59
C GLY A 306 -5.02 -11.58 -20.22
N TYR A 307 -4.57 -12.13 -19.10
CA TYR A 307 -4.99 -13.43 -18.55
C TYR A 307 -6.42 -13.47 -17.98
N GLU A 308 -7.39 -12.85 -18.67
CA GLU A 308 -8.77 -12.73 -18.17
C GLU A 308 -9.43 -14.10 -17.95
N GLN A 309 -9.23 -15.05 -18.87
CA GLN A 309 -9.82 -16.38 -18.73
C GLN A 309 -9.12 -17.17 -17.63
N GLU A 310 -7.80 -17.14 -17.59
CA GLU A 310 -7.00 -17.86 -16.59
C GLU A 310 -7.31 -17.37 -15.18
N LEU A 311 -7.47 -16.06 -14.97
CA LEU A 311 -7.88 -15.51 -13.68
C LEU A 311 -9.27 -15.99 -13.27
N LYS A 312 -10.23 -16.06 -14.20
CA LYS A 312 -11.58 -16.61 -13.92
C LYS A 312 -11.55 -18.10 -13.63
N ASP A 313 -10.69 -18.86 -14.31
CA ASP A 313 -10.50 -20.28 -14.08
C ASP A 313 -9.87 -20.53 -12.71
N ILE A 314 -8.87 -19.73 -12.31
CA ILE A 314 -8.27 -19.75 -10.97
C ILE A 314 -9.33 -19.46 -9.91
N VAL A 315 -10.12 -18.39 -10.06
CA VAL A 315 -11.21 -18.05 -9.13
C VAL A 315 -12.23 -19.18 -9.04
N SER A 316 -12.55 -19.82 -10.18
CA SER A 316 -13.47 -20.97 -10.20
C SER A 316 -12.89 -22.20 -9.50
N TYR A 317 -11.58 -22.45 -9.65
CA TYR A 317 -10.88 -23.55 -8.99
C TYR A 317 -10.93 -23.42 -7.46
N PHE A 318 -10.60 -22.25 -6.93
CA PHE A 318 -10.58 -22.03 -5.48
C PHE A 318 -11.97 -22.10 -4.83
N ASN A 319 -13.04 -21.94 -5.59
CA ASN A 319 -14.42 -22.10 -5.12
C ASN A 319 -15.06 -23.42 -5.59
N SER A 320 -14.29 -24.35 -6.13
CA SER A 320 -14.78 -25.66 -6.52
C SER A 320 -14.84 -26.61 -5.32
N ASP A 321 -15.76 -27.58 -5.35
CA ASP A 321 -15.83 -28.65 -4.33
C ASP A 321 -14.48 -29.36 -4.15
N ALA A 322 -13.70 -29.49 -5.22
CA ALA A 322 -12.40 -30.15 -5.20
C ALA A 322 -11.37 -29.41 -4.34
N TYR A 323 -11.36 -28.08 -4.37
CA TYR A 323 -10.48 -27.29 -3.49
C TYR A 323 -11.11 -27.15 -2.09
N LEU A 324 -12.39 -26.78 -2.02
CA LEU A 324 -13.05 -26.45 -0.75
C LEU A 324 -13.18 -27.63 0.21
N SER A 325 -13.28 -28.87 -0.28
CA SER A 325 -13.38 -30.05 0.60
C SER A 325 -12.06 -30.48 1.25
N ALA A 326 -10.93 -30.17 0.62
CA ALA A 326 -9.59 -30.47 1.12
C ALA A 326 -8.60 -29.40 0.65
N PRO A 327 -8.66 -28.18 1.23
CA PRO A 327 -7.88 -27.05 0.74
C PRO A 327 -6.39 -27.33 0.78
N THR A 328 -5.70 -26.91 -0.27
CA THR A 328 -4.24 -27.01 -0.34
C THR A 328 -3.64 -25.64 -0.07
N ILE A 329 -2.76 -25.53 0.92
CA ILE A 329 -2.05 -24.30 1.28
C ILE A 329 -0.56 -24.41 0.93
N TRP A 330 0.10 -23.26 0.76
CA TRP A 330 1.49 -23.20 0.36
C TRP A 330 2.30 -22.28 1.28
N GLU A 331 3.51 -22.71 1.66
CA GLU A 331 4.45 -21.94 2.46
C GLU A 331 5.66 -21.56 1.60
N GLY A 332 5.79 -20.26 1.30
CA GLY A 332 6.81 -19.76 0.39
C GLY A 332 8.22 -19.72 0.95
N THR A 333 8.37 -19.69 2.28
CA THR A 333 9.70 -19.70 2.92
C THR A 333 10.35 -21.09 2.89
N THR A 334 9.55 -22.16 2.95
CA THR A 334 10.02 -23.55 2.91
C THR A 334 9.77 -24.23 1.57
N ASN A 335 9.02 -23.58 0.68
CA ASN A 335 8.53 -24.14 -0.58
C ASN A 335 7.78 -25.47 -0.40
N THR A 336 6.90 -25.52 0.61
CA THR A 336 6.11 -26.71 0.93
C THR A 336 4.63 -26.49 0.72
N THR A 337 3.95 -27.54 0.26
CA THR A 337 2.50 -27.58 0.07
C THR A 337 1.89 -28.56 1.08
N THR A 338 0.81 -28.16 1.73
CA THR A 338 0.07 -29.00 2.71
C THR A 338 -1.41 -29.02 2.35
N THR A 339 -2.02 -30.20 2.36
CA THR A 339 -3.47 -30.34 2.25
C THR A 339 -4.08 -30.34 3.65
N LEU A 340 -5.11 -29.52 3.83
CA LEU A 340 -5.85 -29.41 5.09
C LEU A 340 -6.97 -30.45 5.14
N ASP A 341 -7.19 -31.01 6.32
CA ASP A 341 -8.29 -31.94 6.59
C ASP A 341 -9.61 -31.23 6.91
N THR A 342 -9.58 -29.89 7.00
CA THR A 342 -10.74 -29.05 7.29
C THR A 342 -11.22 -28.37 6.00
N PRO A 343 -12.51 -28.52 5.64
CA PRO A 343 -13.08 -27.80 4.51
C PRO A 343 -13.02 -26.27 4.68
N SER A 344 -13.04 -25.55 3.57
CA SER A 344 -13.17 -24.08 3.54
C SER A 344 -14.47 -23.66 2.87
N GLU A 345 -14.94 -22.46 3.17
CA GLU A 345 -16.04 -21.82 2.43
C GLU A 345 -15.50 -21.12 1.17
N SER A 346 -16.37 -20.81 0.21
CA SER A 346 -15.98 -20.01 -0.95
C SER A 346 -15.45 -18.65 -0.51
N PHE A 347 -14.23 -18.30 -0.94
CA PHE A 347 -13.52 -17.13 -0.43
C PHE A 347 -12.83 -16.31 -1.52
N VAL A 348 -12.80 -16.76 -2.78
CA VAL A 348 -12.10 -16.05 -3.86
C VAL A 348 -13.10 -15.40 -4.82
N HIS A 349 -12.90 -14.14 -5.15
CA HIS A 349 -13.82 -13.32 -5.94
C HIS A 349 -13.09 -12.67 -7.10
N TYR A 350 -13.79 -12.45 -8.22
CA TYR A 350 -13.22 -11.73 -9.36
C TYR A 350 -13.83 -10.33 -9.46
N PHE A 351 -12.99 -9.29 -9.48
CA PHE A 351 -13.41 -7.92 -9.70
C PHE A 351 -13.00 -7.45 -11.10
N SER A 352 -14.01 -7.27 -11.97
CA SER A 352 -13.81 -6.74 -13.32
C SER A 352 -13.74 -5.22 -13.33
N THR A 353 -12.68 -4.68 -13.93
CA THR A 353 -12.53 -3.23 -14.18
C THR A 353 -13.05 -2.80 -15.55
N LYS A 354 -13.58 -3.75 -16.34
CA LYS A 354 -14.14 -3.49 -17.67
C LYS A 354 -15.27 -2.48 -17.58
N GLY A 355 -15.17 -1.41 -18.36
CA GLY A 355 -16.14 -0.32 -18.38
C GLY A 355 -15.94 0.74 -17.28
N ILE A 356 -15.16 0.45 -16.24
CA ILE A 356 -14.77 1.45 -15.23
C ILE A 356 -13.72 2.38 -15.83
N MET A 357 -12.59 1.83 -16.29
CA MET A 357 -11.53 2.61 -16.92
C MET A 357 -11.81 2.84 -18.41
N GLN A 358 -11.42 4.01 -18.90
CA GLN A 358 -11.43 4.45 -20.29
C GLN A 358 -10.01 4.81 -20.72
N HIS A 359 -9.79 4.99 -22.02
CA HIS A 359 -8.44 5.19 -22.56
C HIS A 359 -7.67 6.39 -21.96
N ASN A 360 -8.38 7.43 -21.50
CA ASN A 360 -7.81 8.63 -20.89
C ASN A 360 -7.62 8.53 -19.37
N ASP A 361 -8.08 7.44 -18.75
CA ASP A 361 -7.79 7.12 -17.35
C ASP A 361 -6.41 6.44 -17.20
N ILE A 362 -5.76 6.14 -18.32
CA ILE A 362 -4.45 5.50 -18.40
C ILE A 362 -3.44 6.49 -18.99
N GLY A 363 -2.44 6.83 -18.18
CA GLY A 363 -1.23 7.57 -18.54
C GLY A 363 -0.49 8.01 -17.27
N PRO A 364 0.83 8.24 -17.34
CA PRO A 364 1.79 7.91 -18.41
C PRO A 364 2.21 6.42 -18.41
N GLN A 365 2.84 5.97 -19.50
CA GLN A 365 3.41 4.61 -19.65
C GLN A 365 2.44 3.47 -19.29
N TRP A 366 1.18 3.57 -19.71
CA TRP A 366 0.15 2.55 -19.48
C TRP A 366 -0.26 2.34 -18.01
N HIS A 367 0.04 3.28 -17.11
CA HIS A 367 -0.40 3.27 -15.71
C HIS A 367 -1.65 4.13 -15.49
N PRO A 368 -2.44 3.91 -14.43
CA PRO A 368 -3.54 4.79 -14.09
C PRO A 368 -3.08 6.24 -13.86
N THR A 369 -3.86 7.19 -14.38
CA THR A 369 -3.84 8.56 -13.86
C THR A 369 -4.46 8.58 -12.46
N ASP A 370 -4.35 9.70 -11.74
CA ASP A 370 -5.06 9.87 -10.46
C ASP A 370 -6.58 9.66 -10.62
N VAL A 371 -7.16 10.14 -11.72
CA VAL A 371 -8.59 9.91 -12.03
C VAL A 371 -8.88 8.43 -12.23
N GLY A 372 -8.03 7.72 -12.96
CA GLY A 372 -8.15 6.27 -13.14
C GLY A 372 -8.10 5.52 -11.80
N ALA A 373 -7.14 5.89 -10.94
CA ALA A 373 -6.99 5.34 -9.60
C ALA A 373 -8.24 5.59 -8.73
N ILE A 374 -8.76 6.82 -8.71
CA ILE A 374 -9.98 7.21 -7.98
C ILE A 374 -11.19 6.42 -8.49
N LYS A 375 -11.35 6.27 -9.80
CA LYS A 375 -12.47 5.53 -10.41
C LYS A 375 -12.43 4.06 -10.00
N VAL A 376 -11.27 3.42 -10.09
CA VAL A 376 -11.11 2.03 -9.64
C VAL A 376 -11.41 1.90 -8.15
N ALA A 377 -10.82 2.76 -7.32
CA ALA A 377 -11.03 2.73 -5.88
C ALA A 377 -12.52 2.85 -5.51
N SER A 378 -13.22 3.84 -6.08
CA SER A 378 -14.65 4.07 -5.83
C SER A 378 -15.51 2.85 -6.16
N HIS A 379 -15.24 2.17 -7.29
CA HIS A 379 -16.02 1.01 -7.68
C HIS A 379 -15.65 -0.24 -6.88
N LEU A 380 -14.38 -0.41 -6.51
CA LEU A 380 -13.95 -1.52 -5.66
C LEU A 380 -14.50 -1.40 -4.23
N ILE A 381 -14.57 -0.18 -3.68
CA ILE A 381 -15.27 0.09 -2.42
C ILE A 381 -16.73 -0.35 -2.51
N GLN A 382 -17.45 0.02 -3.59
CA GLN A 382 -18.84 -0.41 -3.77
C GLN A 382 -18.98 -1.92 -3.92
N PHE A 383 -18.06 -2.58 -4.64
CA PHE A 383 -18.04 -4.03 -4.76
C PHE A 383 -17.90 -4.69 -3.38
N ILE A 384 -16.91 -4.29 -2.60
CA ILE A 384 -16.65 -4.82 -1.25
C ILE A 384 -17.84 -4.57 -0.32
N LYS A 385 -18.45 -3.37 -0.37
CA LYS A 385 -19.68 -3.08 0.39
C LYS A 385 -20.79 -4.07 0.03
N MET A 386 -21.07 -4.26 -1.25
CA MET A 386 -22.18 -5.10 -1.71
C MET A 386 -21.93 -6.59 -1.47
N ALA A 387 -20.67 -7.03 -1.63
CA ALA A 387 -20.30 -8.44 -1.47
C ALA A 387 -20.17 -8.85 0.01
N PHE A 388 -19.67 -7.96 0.87
CA PHE A 388 -19.25 -8.30 2.24
C PHE A 388 -19.92 -7.47 3.34
N GLY A 389 -20.81 -6.54 2.99
CA GLY A 389 -21.53 -5.72 3.97
C GLY A 389 -20.66 -4.66 4.66
N TRP A 390 -19.54 -4.27 4.05
CA TRP A 390 -18.65 -3.25 4.59
C TRP A 390 -19.20 -1.84 4.33
N ASP A 391 -19.94 -1.31 5.31
CA ASP A 391 -20.43 0.07 5.26
C ASP A 391 -19.27 1.08 5.18
N LEU A 392 -19.48 2.15 4.40
CA LEU A 392 -18.55 3.26 4.28
C LEU A 392 -18.73 4.18 5.49
N VAL A 393 -17.67 4.39 6.26
CA VAL A 393 -17.67 5.21 7.48
C VAL A 393 -16.63 6.34 7.45
N ALA A 394 -15.92 6.53 6.34
CA ALA A 394 -15.09 7.72 6.13
C ALA A 394 -15.98 8.98 6.01
N THR A 395 -15.86 9.91 6.96
CA THR A 395 -16.72 11.10 7.03
C THR A 395 -15.98 12.41 7.29
N GLY A 396 -14.67 12.48 7.07
CA GLY A 396 -13.91 13.70 7.40
C GLY A 396 -12.51 13.78 6.81
N PRO A 397 -11.63 12.79 7.05
CA PRO A 397 -10.23 12.91 6.68
C PRO A 397 -10.01 13.14 5.18
N GLU A 398 -9.01 13.95 4.83
CA GLU A 398 -8.56 14.05 3.45
C GLU A 398 -8.10 12.68 2.95
N ILE A 399 -8.62 12.26 1.80
CA ILE A 399 -8.20 11.03 1.12
C ILE A 399 -7.21 11.42 0.01
N PHE A 400 -7.69 11.91 -1.13
CA PHE A 400 -6.81 12.27 -2.23
C PHE A 400 -6.39 13.74 -2.20
N HIS A 401 -5.13 13.98 -1.84
CA HIS A 401 -4.57 15.33 -1.74
C HIS A 401 -4.45 16.04 -3.09
N ASP A 402 -4.69 17.36 -3.11
CA ASP A 402 -4.67 18.23 -4.30
C ASP A 402 -5.56 17.80 -5.47
N THR A 403 -6.63 17.04 -5.20
CA THR A 403 -7.60 16.63 -6.23
C THR A 403 -8.75 17.60 -6.43
N LEU A 404 -8.65 18.81 -5.88
CA LEU A 404 -9.58 19.90 -6.16
C LEU A 404 -9.44 20.29 -7.64
N TYR A 405 -10.38 19.84 -8.47
CA TYR A 405 -10.51 20.28 -9.86
C TYR A 405 -11.21 21.65 -9.88
N TRP A 406 -10.49 22.68 -10.34
CA TRP A 406 -10.90 24.08 -10.41
C TRP A 406 -12.35 24.29 -10.86
N ASN A 407 -13.22 24.62 -9.90
CA ASN A 407 -14.40 25.48 -10.07
C ASN A 407 -14.80 26.08 -8.71
N ASP A 408 -13.80 26.46 -7.92
CA ASP A 408 -13.94 27.17 -6.64
C ASP A 408 -14.15 28.69 -6.83
N GLU A 409 -13.98 29.19 -8.05
CA GLU A 409 -14.48 30.50 -8.44
C GLU A 409 -16.00 30.44 -8.60
N GLN A 410 -16.72 30.76 -7.53
CA GLN A 410 -18.19 30.89 -7.53
C GLN A 410 -18.72 31.84 -8.63
N ASN A 411 -17.84 32.68 -9.20
CA ASN A 411 -18.15 33.67 -10.23
C ASN A 411 -17.60 33.32 -11.63
N TYR A 412 -17.18 32.08 -11.89
CA TYR A 412 -16.75 31.65 -13.22
C TYR A 412 -17.89 31.58 -14.25
#